data_AF-A0A3B0G6H7-F1
#
_entry.id   AF-A0A3B0G6H7-F1
#
_cell.length_a   1.000
_cell.length_b   1.000
_cell.length_c   1.000
_cell.angle_alpha   90.00
_cell.angle_beta   90.00
_cell.angle_gamma   90.00
#
_symmetry.space_group_name_H-M   'P 1'
#
loop_
_entity.id
_entity.type
_entity.pdbx_description
1 polymer ?
#
loop_
_entity_poly.entity_id
_entity_poly.type
_entity_poly.pdbx_seq_one_letter_code
_entity_poly.pdbx_strand_id
1 'polypeptide(L)'
;MPAHIRSLHTALTAEAEAARRRAMLVHPSNFKRIQSGSDAAMKAQELITRFDCLHKELMGQGIPDNEARTEVARIAAREVWDGFASQLRQHRTDGHQMDASVLAVALGSIQCMALPLARHPGDLVSASSAVSKARQRLRFNGGLMDRLHTQGNPAFSDADITLQSLEVFLAQPTSQAA
;
A
#
# COMPACT_ATOMS: atom_id res chain seq x y z
N MET A 1 -2.84 -54.36 19.66
CA MET A 1 -3.79 -54.20 18.54
C MET A 1 -3.45 -52.91 17.81
N PRO A 2 -2.79 -52.94 16.63
CA PRO A 2 -2.44 -51.71 15.92
C PRO A 2 -3.66 -51.18 15.14
N ALA A 3 -3.87 -49.86 15.18
CA ALA A 3 -4.93 -49.20 14.45
C ALA A 3 -4.56 -49.07 12.96
N HIS A 4 -5.30 -49.76 12.08
CA HIS A 4 -5.18 -49.58 10.64
C HIS A 4 -5.87 -48.27 10.22
N ILE A 5 -5.08 -47.26 9.87
CA ILE A 5 -5.57 -46.06 9.19
C ILE A 5 -5.86 -46.44 7.73
N ARG A 6 -7.14 -46.57 7.38
CA ARG A 6 -7.59 -46.68 5.98
C ARG A 6 -7.38 -45.33 5.31
N SER A 7 -6.37 -45.22 4.45
CA SER A 7 -6.26 -44.10 3.52
C SER A 7 -7.40 -44.18 2.50
N LEU A 8 -8.35 -43.24 2.60
CA LEU A 8 -9.35 -43.02 1.57
C LEU A 8 -8.64 -42.39 0.36
N HIS A 9 -8.13 -43.22 -0.54
CA HIS A 9 -7.70 -42.76 -1.86
C HIS A 9 -8.94 -42.47 -2.70
N THR A 10 -9.45 -41.25 -2.60
CA THR A 10 -10.40 -40.73 -3.59
C THR A 10 -9.63 -40.43 -4.86
N ALA A 11 -9.56 -41.40 -5.77
CA ALA A 11 -9.20 -41.14 -7.16
C ALA A 11 -10.26 -40.19 -7.72
N LEU A 12 -9.92 -38.90 -7.81
CA LEU A 12 -10.79 -37.91 -8.40
C LEU A 12 -10.90 -38.22 -9.90
N THR A 13 -12.12 -38.29 -10.42
CA THR A 13 -12.35 -38.43 -11.86
C THR A 13 -11.69 -37.26 -12.61
N ALA A 14 -11.30 -37.46 -13.87
CA ALA A 14 -10.63 -36.42 -14.67
C ALA A 14 -11.42 -35.09 -14.71
N GLU A 15 -12.75 -35.17 -14.64
CA GLU A 15 -13.65 -34.01 -14.54
C GLU A 15 -13.54 -33.29 -13.20
N ALA A 16 -13.41 -34.03 -12.08
CA ALA A 16 -13.24 -33.46 -10.75
C ALA A 16 -11.85 -32.81 -10.59
N GLU A 17 -10.81 -33.35 -11.21
CA GLU A 17 -9.52 -32.67 -11.31
C GLU A 17 -9.58 -31.40 -12.17
N ALA A 18 -10.28 -31.43 -13.31
CA ALA A 18 -10.46 -30.26 -14.15
C ALA A 18 -11.24 -29.16 -13.41
N ALA A 19 -12.30 -29.53 -12.69
CA ALA A 19 -13.06 -28.62 -11.83
C ALA A 19 -12.20 -28.05 -10.70
N ARG A 20 -11.38 -28.89 -10.04
CA ARG A 20 -10.44 -28.44 -9.00
C ARG A 20 -9.40 -27.48 -9.55
N ARG A 21 -8.83 -27.73 -10.74
CA ARG A 21 -7.86 -26.82 -11.39
C ARG A 21 -8.51 -25.48 -11.73
N ARG A 22 -9.74 -25.49 -12.26
CA ARG A 22 -10.52 -24.25 -12.51
C ARG A 22 -10.81 -23.50 -11.20
N ALA A 23 -11.26 -24.19 -10.16
CA ALA A 23 -11.50 -23.60 -8.86
C ALA A 23 -10.22 -23.03 -8.22
N MET A 24 -9.08 -23.70 -8.41
CA MET A 24 -7.76 -23.19 -8.00
C MET A 24 -7.36 -21.93 -8.78
N LEU A 25 -7.60 -21.86 -10.09
CA LEU A 25 -7.32 -20.66 -10.89
C LEU A 25 -8.16 -19.45 -10.46
N VAL A 26 -9.39 -19.69 -10.00
CA VAL A 26 -10.30 -18.65 -9.46
C VAL A 26 -10.12 -18.47 -7.95
N HIS A 27 -9.20 -19.20 -7.33
CA HIS A 27 -9.00 -19.13 -5.89
C HIS A 27 -8.42 -17.77 -5.49
N PRO A 28 -8.94 -17.12 -4.43
CA PRO A 28 -8.58 -15.76 -4.04
C PRO A 28 -7.09 -15.54 -3.69
N SER A 29 -6.30 -16.60 -3.51
CA SER A 29 -4.85 -16.52 -3.31
C SER A 29 -4.03 -16.42 -4.60
N ASN A 30 -4.64 -16.67 -5.78
CA ASN A 30 -3.96 -16.67 -7.08
C ASN A 30 -4.18 -15.39 -7.89
N PHE A 31 -4.87 -14.40 -7.33
CA PHE A 31 -5.13 -13.13 -7.99
C PHE A 31 -3.86 -12.28 -8.10
N LYS A 32 -3.49 -11.92 -9.33
CA LYS A 32 -2.51 -10.85 -9.61
C LYS A 32 -3.28 -9.64 -10.13
N ARG A 33 -3.23 -8.53 -9.41
CA ARG A 33 -3.86 -7.25 -9.79
C ARG A 33 -3.23 -6.77 -11.11
N ILE A 34 -4.03 -6.61 -12.15
CA ILE A 34 -3.61 -5.98 -13.40
C ILE A 34 -3.74 -4.48 -13.18
N GLN A 35 -2.61 -3.79 -12.96
CA GLN A 35 -2.56 -2.33 -12.95
C GLN A 35 -2.47 -1.84 -14.39
N SER A 36 -3.32 -0.88 -14.78
CA SER A 36 -3.19 -0.14 -16.04
C SER A 36 -1.88 0.65 -16.02
N GLY A 37 -0.84 0.12 -16.65
CA GLY A 37 0.56 0.48 -16.37
C GLY A 37 1.02 1.88 -16.82
N SER A 38 0.32 2.55 -17.74
CA SER A 38 0.79 3.84 -18.30
C SER A 38 0.61 5.00 -17.33
N ASP A 39 -0.61 5.21 -16.82
CA ASP A 39 -0.91 6.36 -15.95
C ASP A 39 -0.27 6.21 -14.56
N ALA A 40 -0.18 4.98 -14.07
CA ALA A 40 0.48 4.68 -12.80
C ALA A 40 1.98 4.97 -12.84
N ALA A 41 2.64 4.67 -13.97
CA ALA A 41 4.06 4.94 -14.14
C ALA A 41 4.36 6.45 -14.24
N MET A 42 3.53 7.20 -14.96
CA MET A 42 3.64 8.67 -15.00
C MET A 42 3.48 9.29 -13.62
N LYS A 43 2.42 8.92 -12.89
CA LYS A 43 2.20 9.38 -11.51
C LYS A 43 3.37 9.03 -10.59
N ALA A 44 3.91 7.81 -10.70
CA ALA A 44 5.05 7.40 -9.89
C ALA A 44 6.28 8.29 -10.16
N GLN A 45 6.54 8.63 -11.43
CA GLN A 45 7.65 9.49 -11.82
C GLN A 45 7.47 10.95 -11.36
N GLU A 46 6.25 11.48 -11.45
CA GLU A 46 5.91 12.81 -10.93
C GLU A 46 6.14 12.88 -9.41
N LEU A 47 5.73 11.85 -8.67
CA LEU A 47 5.93 11.75 -7.23
C LEU A 47 7.41 11.67 -6.86
N ILE A 48 8.22 10.88 -7.58
CA ILE A 48 9.67 10.81 -7.36
C ILE A 48 10.29 12.19 -7.56
N THR A 49 9.97 12.86 -8.67
CA THR A 49 10.49 14.21 -8.98
C THR A 49 10.11 15.20 -7.88
N ARG A 50 8.88 15.14 -7.40
CA ARG A 50 8.38 15.98 -6.31
C ARG A 50 9.10 15.72 -4.99
N PHE A 51 9.33 14.45 -4.64
CA PHE A 51 10.08 14.08 -3.45
C PHE A 51 11.53 14.57 -3.52
N ASP A 52 12.17 14.46 -4.69
CA ASP A 52 13.52 14.98 -4.90
C ASP A 52 13.59 16.50 -4.77
N CYS A 53 12.58 17.24 -5.27
CA CYS A 53 12.47 18.68 -5.11
C CYS A 53 12.33 19.07 -3.62
N LEU A 54 11.38 18.47 -2.91
CA LEU A 54 11.20 18.72 -1.47
C LEU A 54 12.46 18.39 -0.67
N HIS A 55 13.11 17.28 -1.00
CA HIS A 55 14.36 16.88 -0.36
C HIS A 55 15.46 17.94 -0.54
N LYS A 56 15.65 18.43 -1.77
CA LYS A 56 16.63 19.50 -2.06
C LYS A 56 16.29 20.81 -1.35
N GLU A 57 15.02 21.16 -1.27
CA GLU A 57 14.56 22.35 -0.53
C GLU A 57 14.88 22.24 0.96
N LEU A 58 14.59 21.10 1.59
CA LEU A 58 14.88 20.85 3.00
C LEU A 58 16.39 20.84 3.28
N MET A 59 17.20 20.21 2.42
CA MET A 59 18.66 20.29 2.53
C MET A 59 19.18 21.73 2.34
N GLY A 60 18.58 22.51 1.44
CA GLY A 60 18.91 23.92 1.24
C GLY A 60 18.60 24.80 2.47
N GLN A 61 17.69 24.35 3.34
CA GLN A 61 17.40 24.97 4.64
C GLN A 61 18.37 24.52 5.75
N GLY A 62 19.33 23.66 5.44
CA GLY A 62 20.33 23.15 6.38
C GLY A 62 19.90 21.91 7.16
N ILE A 63 18.81 21.24 6.77
CA ILE A 63 18.38 19.98 7.39
C ILE A 63 19.31 18.85 6.92
N PRO A 64 19.82 17.98 7.82
CA PRO A 64 20.64 16.84 7.44
C PRO A 64 19.94 15.91 6.44
N ASP A 65 20.66 15.33 5.48
CA ASP A 65 20.11 14.48 4.39
C ASP A 65 19.12 13.41 4.92
N ASN A 66 19.52 12.62 5.91
CA ASN A 66 18.64 11.59 6.48
C ASN A 66 17.37 12.18 7.10
N GLU A 67 17.48 13.30 7.81
CA GLU A 67 16.33 13.98 8.41
C GLU A 67 15.40 14.55 7.33
N ALA A 68 15.97 15.18 6.30
CA ALA A 68 15.25 15.70 5.15
C ALA A 68 14.47 14.59 4.43
N ARG A 69 15.06 13.40 4.24
CA ARG A 69 14.38 12.24 3.66
C ARG A 69 13.23 11.73 4.52
N THR A 70 13.43 11.59 5.84
CA THR A 70 12.35 11.21 6.75
C THR A 70 11.24 12.26 6.79
N GLU A 71 11.60 13.53 6.62
CA GLU A 71 10.67 14.65 6.59
C GLU A 71 9.81 14.65 5.31
N VAL A 72 10.42 14.38 4.14
CA VAL A 72 9.67 14.14 2.89
C VAL A 72 8.66 13.00 3.08
N ALA A 73 9.08 11.89 3.69
CA ALA A 73 8.17 10.78 3.97
C ALA A 73 7.03 11.18 4.93
N ARG A 74 7.31 12.00 5.94
CA ARG A 74 6.30 12.53 6.85
C ARG A 74 5.30 13.44 6.14
N ILE A 75 5.77 14.35 5.30
CA ILE A 75 4.92 15.25 4.50
C ILE A 75 4.02 14.44 3.57
N ALA A 76 4.59 13.52 2.79
CA ALA A 76 3.81 12.71 1.86
C ALA A 76 2.81 11.79 2.58
N ALA A 77 3.19 11.18 3.71
CA ALA A 77 2.27 10.38 4.51
C ALA A 77 1.10 11.21 5.05
N ARG A 78 1.36 12.46 5.45
CA ARG A 78 0.32 13.40 5.89
C ARG A 78 -0.62 13.78 4.75
N GLU A 79 -0.11 14.02 3.56
CA GLU A 79 -0.94 14.34 2.39
C GLU A 79 -1.92 13.21 2.03
N VAL A 80 -1.44 11.97 2.04
CA VAL A 80 -2.30 10.80 1.81
C VAL A 80 -3.37 10.70 2.91
N TRP A 81 -2.98 10.90 4.17
CA TRP A 81 -3.90 10.90 5.30
C TRP A 81 -4.98 11.99 5.18
N ASP A 82 -4.58 13.23 4.92
CA ASP A 82 -5.46 14.38 4.82
C ASP A 82 -6.40 14.25 3.60
N GLY A 83 -5.90 13.70 2.48
CA GLY A 83 -6.70 13.36 1.31
C GLY A 83 -7.82 12.37 1.63
N PHE A 84 -7.49 11.24 2.27
CA PHE A 84 -8.50 10.27 2.70
C PHE A 84 -9.46 10.85 3.75
N ALA A 85 -8.98 11.61 4.71
CA ALA A 85 -9.82 12.22 5.74
C ALA A 85 -10.79 13.26 5.15
N SER A 86 -10.37 14.01 4.13
CA SER A 86 -11.22 14.93 3.38
C SER A 86 -12.32 14.17 2.62
N GLN A 87 -11.94 13.17 1.82
CA GLN A 87 -12.90 12.35 1.07
C GLN A 87 -13.88 11.62 2.00
N LEU A 88 -13.40 11.09 3.12
CA LEU A 88 -14.24 10.42 4.12
C LEU A 88 -15.32 11.36 4.66
N ARG A 89 -14.96 12.60 5.00
CA ARG A 89 -15.91 13.61 5.45
C ARG A 89 -16.93 13.94 4.37
N GLN A 90 -16.48 14.08 3.13
CA GLN A 90 -17.35 14.34 1.99
C GLN A 90 -18.37 13.21 1.77
N HIS A 91 -17.92 11.96 1.69
CA HIS A 91 -18.81 10.80 1.53
C HIS A 91 -19.81 10.65 2.68
N ARG A 92 -19.43 11.00 3.91
CA ARG A 92 -20.36 11.03 5.05
C ARG A 92 -21.42 12.11 4.89
N THR A 93 -21.04 13.30 4.46
CA THR A 93 -21.96 14.40 4.18
C THR A 93 -22.94 14.04 3.06
N ASP A 94 -22.45 13.38 2.01
CA ASP A 94 -23.24 13.00 0.83
C ASP A 94 -24.10 11.73 1.06
N GLY A 95 -24.00 11.10 2.23
CA GLY A 95 -24.75 9.87 2.55
C GLY A 95 -24.18 8.58 1.92
N HIS A 96 -23.01 8.64 1.30
CA HIS A 96 -22.30 7.50 0.71
C HIS A 96 -21.60 6.65 1.79
N GLN A 97 -22.38 5.97 2.63
CA GLN A 97 -21.87 5.21 3.79
C GLN A 97 -20.89 4.09 3.42
N MET A 98 -21.08 3.46 2.25
CA MET A 98 -20.20 2.39 1.81
C MET A 98 -18.80 2.93 1.47
N ASP A 99 -18.72 3.98 0.66
CA ASP A 99 -17.45 4.62 0.29
C ASP A 99 -16.74 5.22 1.50
N ALA A 100 -17.50 5.79 2.43
CA ALA A 100 -16.98 6.25 3.71
C ALA A 100 -16.37 5.10 4.52
N SER A 101 -17.01 3.94 4.58
CA SER A 101 -16.47 2.74 5.26
C SER A 101 -15.17 2.29 4.62
N VAL A 102 -15.12 2.26 3.29
CA VAL A 102 -13.93 1.89 2.51
C VAL A 102 -12.76 2.84 2.78
N LEU A 103 -13.00 4.15 2.83
CA LEU A 103 -11.97 5.16 3.16
C LEU A 103 -11.53 5.10 4.63
N ALA A 104 -12.43 4.76 5.56
CA ALA A 104 -12.06 4.56 6.95
C ALA A 104 -11.08 3.38 7.11
N VAL A 105 -11.29 2.29 6.34
CA VAL A 105 -10.34 1.16 6.29
C VAL A 105 -9.00 1.60 5.68
N ALA A 106 -9.02 2.42 4.63
CA ALA A 106 -7.80 2.96 4.03
C ALA A 106 -6.98 3.78 5.04
N LEU A 107 -7.63 4.69 5.79
CA LEU A 107 -7.01 5.46 6.88
C LEU A 107 -6.40 4.55 7.96
N GLY A 108 -7.16 3.56 8.43
CA GLY A 108 -6.66 2.60 9.42
C GLY A 108 -5.43 1.81 8.94
N SER A 109 -5.32 1.59 7.63
CA SER A 109 -4.18 0.87 7.02
C SER A 109 -2.88 1.65 7.10
N ILE A 110 -2.96 2.98 6.97
CA ILE A 110 -1.79 3.88 6.92
C ILE A 110 -1.44 4.51 8.28
N GLN A 111 -2.32 4.38 9.28
CA GLN A 111 -2.12 4.94 10.62
C GLN A 111 -0.80 4.50 11.29
N CYS A 112 -0.29 3.32 10.95
CA CYS A 112 0.95 2.82 11.53
C CYS A 112 2.21 3.64 11.15
N MET A 113 2.12 4.54 10.16
CA MET A 113 3.23 5.44 9.79
C MET A 113 3.31 6.68 10.69
N ALA A 114 2.22 7.10 11.32
CA ALA A 114 2.15 8.38 12.01
C ALA A 114 3.16 8.48 13.16
N LEU A 115 3.31 7.41 13.95
CA LEU A 115 4.19 7.41 15.11
C LEU A 115 5.68 7.32 14.74
N PRO A 116 6.11 6.37 13.88
CA PRO A 116 7.52 6.25 13.52
C PRO A 116 8.06 7.49 12.80
N LEU A 117 7.29 8.07 11.87
CA LEU A 117 7.71 9.25 11.10
C LEU A 117 7.75 10.52 11.95
N ALA A 118 6.97 10.61 13.03
CA ALA A 118 6.98 11.78 13.91
C ALA A 118 8.05 11.73 15.00
N ARG A 119 8.44 10.53 15.47
CA ARG A 119 9.32 10.36 16.64
C ARG A 119 10.79 10.14 16.31
N HIS A 120 11.10 9.71 15.10
CA HIS A 120 12.45 9.29 14.73
C HIS A 120 12.95 10.02 13.47
N PRO A 121 13.15 11.35 13.54
CA PRO A 121 13.78 12.07 12.43
C PRO A 121 15.16 11.48 12.15
N GLY A 122 15.47 11.27 10.87
CA GLY A 122 16.75 10.70 10.42
C GLY A 122 16.85 9.18 10.47
N ASP A 123 15.89 8.46 11.06
CA ASP A 123 15.87 7.00 11.07
C ASP A 123 15.21 6.45 9.80
N LEU A 124 16.01 6.30 8.74
CA LEU A 124 15.56 5.76 7.45
C LEU A 124 15.06 4.31 7.54
N VAL A 125 15.59 3.50 8.46
CA VAL A 125 15.21 2.09 8.61
C VAL A 125 13.80 2.01 9.19
N SER A 126 13.55 2.76 10.25
CA SER A 126 12.22 2.84 10.87
C SER A 126 11.19 3.45 9.92
N ALA A 127 11.54 4.53 9.22
CA ALA A 127 10.69 5.14 8.20
C ALA A 127 10.33 4.16 7.08
N SER A 128 11.33 3.49 6.49
CA SER A 128 11.13 2.51 5.42
C SER A 128 10.27 1.33 5.88
N SER A 129 10.52 0.82 7.10
CA SER A 129 9.72 -0.27 7.68
C SER A 129 8.26 0.15 7.89
N ALA A 130 8.03 1.38 8.36
CA ALA A 130 6.70 1.91 8.60
C ALA A 130 5.91 2.08 7.30
N VAL A 131 6.53 2.68 6.27
CA VAL A 131 5.93 2.83 4.93
C VAL A 131 5.63 1.46 4.32
N SER A 132 6.57 0.52 4.41
CA SER A 132 6.39 -0.85 3.89
C SER A 132 5.20 -1.57 4.53
N LYS A 133 5.08 -1.49 5.87
CA LYS A 133 3.96 -2.10 6.61
C LYS A 133 2.64 -1.44 6.24
N ALA A 134 2.61 -0.12 6.12
CA ALA A 134 1.40 0.61 5.73
C ALA A 134 0.95 0.25 4.32
N ARG A 135 1.89 0.18 3.36
CA ARG A 135 1.63 -0.24 2.00
C ARG A 135 1.09 -1.67 1.93
N GLN A 136 1.71 -2.60 2.66
CA GLN A 136 1.25 -3.99 2.73
C GLN A 136 -0.18 -4.08 3.27
N ARG A 137 -0.49 -3.35 4.36
CA ARG A 137 -1.85 -3.29 4.93
C ARG A 137 -2.84 -2.69 3.96
N LEU A 138 -2.47 -1.59 3.29
CA LEU A 138 -3.31 -0.91 2.33
C LEU A 138 -3.63 -1.82 1.13
N ARG A 139 -2.63 -2.53 0.59
CA ARG A 139 -2.83 -3.49 -0.52
C ARG A 139 -3.69 -4.68 -0.11
N PHE A 140 -3.45 -5.23 1.09
CA PHE A 140 -4.25 -6.33 1.61
C PHE A 140 -5.72 -5.91 1.78
N ASN A 141 -5.95 -4.79 2.46
CA ASN A 141 -7.30 -4.28 2.70
C ASN A 141 -7.98 -3.83 1.40
N GLY A 142 -7.27 -3.17 0.49
CA GLY A 142 -7.79 -2.80 -0.83
C GLY A 142 -8.19 -4.03 -1.64
N GLY A 143 -7.38 -5.09 -1.63
CA GLY A 143 -7.72 -6.36 -2.26
C GLY A 143 -8.91 -7.08 -1.61
N LEU A 144 -9.17 -6.88 -0.32
CA LEU A 144 -10.40 -7.34 0.34
C LEU A 144 -11.59 -6.50 -0.09
N MET A 145 -11.46 -5.18 -0.14
CA MET A 145 -12.54 -4.27 -0.57
C MET A 145 -12.93 -4.52 -2.02
N ASP A 146 -11.97 -4.72 -2.93
CA ASP A 146 -12.21 -5.07 -4.34
C ASP A 146 -13.00 -6.39 -4.50
N ARG A 147 -12.98 -7.28 -3.49
CA ARG A 147 -13.76 -8.53 -3.49
C ARG A 147 -15.16 -8.35 -2.90
N LEU A 148 -15.29 -7.48 -1.92
CA LEU A 148 -16.56 -7.20 -1.24
C LEU A 148 -17.42 -6.19 -2.02
N HIS A 149 -16.80 -5.40 -2.90
CA HIS A 149 -17.46 -4.32 -3.64
C HIS A 149 -17.17 -4.42 -5.13
N THR A 150 -18.20 -4.22 -5.96
CA THR A 150 -18.12 -4.32 -7.42
C THR A 150 -17.45 -3.11 -8.07
N GLN A 151 -17.38 -1.98 -7.35
CA GLN A 151 -16.70 -0.77 -7.80
C GLN A 151 -15.34 -0.67 -7.10
N GLY A 152 -14.26 -0.69 -7.88
CA GLY A 152 -12.92 -0.43 -7.36
C GLY A 152 -12.78 1.03 -6.92
N ASN A 153 -12.22 1.26 -5.74
CA ASN A 153 -11.99 2.61 -5.25
C ASN A 153 -10.57 3.09 -5.68
N PRO A 154 -10.46 4.12 -6.53
CA PRO A 154 -9.17 4.60 -7.04
C PRO A 154 -8.24 5.09 -5.92
N ALA A 155 -8.79 5.50 -4.77
CA ALA A 155 -8.03 5.97 -3.61
C ALA A 155 -7.00 4.96 -3.10
N PHE A 156 -7.31 3.65 -3.17
CA PHE A 156 -6.36 2.60 -2.78
C PHE A 156 -5.21 2.46 -3.77
N SER A 157 -5.48 2.66 -5.06
CA SER A 157 -4.45 2.57 -6.10
C SER A 157 -3.51 3.78 -6.04
N ASP A 158 -4.06 4.98 -5.90
CA ASP A 158 -3.26 6.21 -5.81
C ASP A 158 -2.38 6.24 -4.56
N ALA A 159 -2.91 5.80 -3.42
CA ALA A 159 -2.11 5.68 -2.20
C ALA A 159 -1.07 4.56 -2.27
N ASP A 160 -1.35 3.42 -2.91
CA ASP A 160 -0.35 2.37 -3.12
C ASP A 160 0.82 2.86 -3.98
N ILE A 161 0.53 3.61 -5.06
CA ILE A 161 1.55 4.25 -5.90
C ILE A 161 2.37 5.24 -5.08
N THR A 162 1.71 6.07 -4.26
CA THR A 162 2.41 7.06 -3.42
C THR A 162 3.34 6.40 -2.42
N LEU A 163 2.88 5.37 -1.71
CA LEU A 163 3.69 4.63 -0.75
C LEU A 163 4.82 3.84 -1.44
N GLN A 164 4.57 3.30 -2.64
CA GLN A 164 5.62 2.67 -3.44
C GLN A 164 6.71 3.66 -3.84
N SER A 165 6.35 4.86 -4.32
CA SER A 165 7.31 5.90 -4.66
C SER A 165 8.10 6.34 -3.43
N LEU A 166 7.48 6.40 -2.25
CA LEU A 166 8.18 6.68 -0.99
C LEU A 166 9.15 5.57 -0.58
N GLU A 167 8.80 4.29 -0.75
CA GLU A 167 9.73 3.18 -0.50
C GLU A 167 10.96 3.29 -1.39
N VAL A 168 10.76 3.56 -2.69
CA VAL A 168 11.86 3.73 -3.65
C VAL A 168 12.73 4.91 -3.25
N PHE A 169 12.13 6.05 -2.91
CA PHE A 169 12.82 7.26 -2.48
C PHE A 169 13.66 7.03 -1.21
N LEU A 170 13.08 6.42 -0.17
CA LEU A 170 13.78 6.14 1.09
C LEU A 170 14.90 5.10 0.94
N ALA A 171 14.78 4.18 -0.02
CA ALA A 171 15.79 3.16 -0.31
C ALA A 171 16.96 3.67 -1.17
N GLN A 172 16.91 4.89 -1.70
CA GLN A 172 18.01 5.44 -2.48
C GLN A 172 19.28 5.52 -1.61
N PRO A 173 20.45 5.10 -2.13
CA PRO A 173 21.69 5.25 -1.38
C PRO A 173 21.91 6.72 -1.01
N THR A 174 22.46 6.95 0.18
CA THR A 174 23.00 8.26 0.57
C THR A 174 24.04 8.61 -0.48
N SER A 175 23.79 9.63 -1.32
CA SER A 175 24.85 10.15 -2.17
C SER A 175 25.86 10.77 -1.21
N GLN A 176 26.90 10.02 -0.88
CA GLN A 176 28.09 10.56 -0.23
C GLN A 176 28.61 11.65 -1.17
N ALA A 177 28.44 12.89 -0.75
CA ALA A 177 29.13 14.02 -1.35
C ALA A 177 30.63 13.73 -1.28
N ALA A 178 31.28 13.73 -2.45
CA ALA A 178 32.72 13.84 -2.59
C ALA A 178 33.21 15.22 -2.17
#